data_AF-A0A061BDL1-F1
#
_entry.id   AF-A0A061BDL1-F1
#
_cell.length_a   1.000
_cell.length_b   1.000
_cell.length_c   1.000
_cell.angle_alpha   90.00
_cell.angle_beta   90.00
_cell.angle_gamma   90.00
#
_symmetry.space_group_name_H-M   'P 1'
#
loop_
_entity.id
_entity.type
_entity.pdbx_description
1 polymer ?
#
loop_
_entity_poly.entity_id
_entity_poly.type
_entity_poly.pdbx_seq_one_letter_code
_entity_poly.pdbx_strand_id
1 'polypeptide(L)'
;MSKDDVHGYLDLDKYTDSYIEQSFPQEFARAAPESQPVDQQGLPQQQPQHHGQVKTASSITSSIAGDSIRLDVPGVPALPLGADPRKMCPFCKRTFTYPGSLGRHLDLKKGTDDHPADVILLMRAEVKRRGDKRAVQERRRQRSRAYNAREDVRQRNKEQRRVRDRVLRAKKSAMTKFTNRLGRPVLQPHPSFARLVLYFLPPDKWPHDPPTLETRTQLCSHIADMYFSQDQGQDEFESVMVKVSAASENWQTLEDSVKQDIWIRELRRAAEDALTNTSLFELKNRDTWISKEAEMAVANNEDSDGEGTNGDTQAQIEQIQQQTILSADQQLNDDGQTQLSRAPRNIRMKPIAIPPPAPPPTSMPLETAIPVHTTHQTPIFMGQLAAAAVASNVEGTKPDDHDHLDPQLMTR
;
A
#
# COMPACT_ATOMS: atom_id res chain seq x y z
N MET A 1 -37.31 -19.24 -20.14
CA MET A 1 -36.83 -18.21 -19.20
C MET A 1 -35.32 -18.20 -19.30
N SER A 2 -34.76 -17.06 -19.74
CA SER A 2 -33.36 -16.94 -20.15
C SER A 2 -32.40 -17.03 -18.96
N LYS A 3 -31.18 -17.52 -19.20
CA LYS A 3 -30.11 -17.73 -18.21
C LYS A 3 -29.28 -16.46 -17.92
N ASP A 4 -29.71 -15.30 -18.41
CA ASP A 4 -28.82 -14.13 -18.54
C ASP A 4 -29.09 -12.97 -17.57
N ASP A 5 -30.06 -13.05 -16.65
CA ASP A 5 -30.49 -11.89 -15.84
C ASP A 5 -30.17 -11.94 -14.33
N VAL A 6 -29.02 -12.52 -13.93
CA VAL A 6 -28.59 -12.44 -12.50
C VAL A 6 -27.15 -11.96 -12.38
N HIS A 7 -26.93 -10.70 -12.74
CA HIS A 7 -25.73 -9.96 -12.37
C HIS A 7 -26.08 -8.71 -11.55
N GLY A 8 -26.59 -8.93 -10.33
CA GLY A 8 -26.48 -7.96 -9.25
C GLY A 8 -25.00 -7.83 -8.86
N TYR A 9 -24.29 -6.96 -9.57
CA TYR A 9 -22.88 -6.65 -9.35
C TYR A 9 -22.77 -5.82 -8.06
N LEU A 10 -22.61 -6.48 -6.92
CA LEU A 10 -22.12 -5.81 -5.72
C LEU A 10 -20.75 -5.23 -6.04
N ASP A 11 -20.67 -3.90 -6.00
CA ASP A 11 -19.50 -3.06 -6.28
C ASP A 11 -18.37 -3.32 -5.26
N LEU A 12 -17.74 -4.51 -5.35
CA LEU A 12 -16.61 -4.93 -4.50
C LEU A 12 -15.33 -4.13 -4.75
N ASP A 13 -15.28 -3.33 -5.82
CA ASP A 13 -14.12 -2.49 -6.14
C ASP A 13 -13.93 -1.35 -5.12
N LYS A 14 -14.97 -0.89 -4.44
CA LYS A 14 -14.83 0.17 -3.42
C LYS A 14 -14.29 -0.29 -2.07
N TYR A 15 -14.33 -1.60 -1.78
CA TYR A 15 -13.91 -2.12 -0.47
C TYR A 15 -12.49 -2.69 -0.46
N THR A 16 -11.92 -3.01 -1.63
CA THR A 16 -10.57 -3.60 -1.72
C THR A 16 -9.44 -2.57 -1.74
N ASP A 17 -9.70 -1.34 -2.17
CA ASP A 17 -8.69 -0.27 -2.19
C ASP A 17 -8.36 0.28 -0.78
N SER A 18 -9.28 0.18 0.19
CA SER A 18 -9.00 0.66 1.57
C SER A 18 -8.12 -0.28 2.39
N TYR A 19 -8.04 -1.56 2.03
CA TYR A 19 -7.31 -2.57 2.81
C TYR A 19 -5.86 -2.77 2.36
N ILE A 20 -5.53 -2.38 1.12
CA ILE A 20 -4.18 -2.57 0.56
C ILE A 20 -3.19 -1.48 1.00
N GLU A 21 -3.66 -0.29 1.44
CA GLU A 21 -2.77 0.78 1.92
C GLU A 21 -2.42 0.71 3.42
N GLN A 22 -3.06 -0.14 4.22
CA GLN A 22 -2.85 -0.17 5.69
C GLN A 22 -1.93 -1.29 6.22
N SER A 23 -1.42 -2.18 5.36
CA SER A 23 -0.60 -3.32 5.80
C SER A 23 0.88 -3.19 5.43
N PHE A 24 1.54 -2.16 5.97
CA PHE A 24 2.99 -2.13 6.13
C PHE A 24 3.36 -1.55 7.50
N PRO A 25 3.64 -2.39 8.52
CA PRO A 25 4.32 -1.91 9.71
C PRO A 25 5.81 -1.77 9.41
N GLN A 26 6.25 -0.53 9.28
CA GLN A 26 7.67 -0.17 9.35
C GLN A 26 8.07 -0.09 10.84
N GLU A 27 8.13 -1.24 11.51
CA GLU A 27 8.73 -1.34 12.84
C GLU A 27 10.26 -1.34 12.71
N PHE A 28 10.88 -0.18 12.94
CA PHE A 28 12.14 -0.06 13.68
C PHE A 28 12.36 1.43 14.02
N ALA A 29 12.19 1.74 15.31
CA ALA A 29 13.03 2.64 16.12
C ALA A 29 12.29 3.73 16.94
N ARG A 30 12.15 3.38 18.22
CA ARG A 30 12.42 4.18 19.44
C ARG A 30 11.33 5.08 20.00
N ALA A 31 10.79 4.57 21.11
CA ALA A 31 10.08 5.25 22.17
C ALA A 31 10.79 6.54 22.63
N ALA A 32 10.00 7.60 22.78
CA ALA A 32 10.30 8.77 23.60
C ALA A 32 9.22 8.86 24.70
N PRO A 33 9.58 9.24 25.94
CA PRO A 33 8.64 9.27 27.04
C PRO A 33 7.66 10.45 26.93
N GLU A 34 6.44 10.11 27.30
CA GLU A 34 5.22 10.90 27.41
C GLU A 34 5.38 12.02 28.46
N SER A 35 5.17 13.28 28.05
CA SER A 35 5.08 14.43 28.95
C SER A 35 3.66 15.00 28.88
N GLN A 36 3.04 15.12 30.05
CA GLN A 36 1.67 15.58 30.30
C GLN A 36 1.35 16.98 29.77
N PRO A 37 0.07 17.29 29.48
CA PRO A 37 -0.35 18.63 29.07
C PRO A 37 -0.48 19.56 30.28
N VAL A 38 0.14 20.73 30.19
CA VAL A 38 -0.06 21.85 31.12
C VAL A 38 -1.00 22.86 30.46
N ASP A 39 -2.08 23.18 31.17
CA ASP A 39 -3.02 24.27 30.87
C ASP A 39 -2.31 25.61 30.66
N GLN A 40 -2.59 26.29 29.54
CA GLN A 40 -2.38 27.73 29.43
C GLN A 40 -3.60 28.42 28.81
N GLN A 41 -4.22 29.24 29.65
CA GLN A 41 -5.28 30.17 29.33
C GLN A 41 -4.76 31.36 28.50
N GLY A 42 -5.61 31.76 27.55
CA GLY A 42 -5.84 33.08 26.96
C GLY A 42 -4.77 34.17 26.95
N LEU A 43 -4.53 34.73 25.76
CA LEU A 43 -4.24 36.17 25.53
C LEU A 43 -4.61 36.55 24.07
N PRO A 44 -4.90 37.83 23.79
CA PRO A 44 -5.78 38.25 22.70
C PRO A 44 -5.08 38.55 21.37
N GLN A 45 -5.92 38.50 20.35
CA GLN A 45 -5.70 38.79 18.94
C GLN A 45 -5.44 40.30 18.74
N GLN A 46 -4.27 40.65 18.20
CA GLN A 46 -4.01 41.97 17.59
C GLN A 46 -3.58 41.78 16.14
N GLN A 47 -4.32 42.42 15.23
CA GLN A 47 -3.95 42.61 13.83
C GLN A 47 -2.82 43.63 13.70
N PRO A 48 -1.94 43.50 12.71
CA PRO A 48 -1.21 44.64 12.18
C PRO A 48 -1.59 44.92 10.72
N GLN A 49 -2.13 46.12 10.49
CA GLN A 49 -2.08 46.77 9.18
C GLN A 49 -0.70 47.39 9.01
N HIS A 50 -0.01 47.13 7.89
CA HIS A 50 1.07 48.00 7.42
C HIS A 50 1.06 48.11 5.90
N HIS A 51 0.73 49.32 5.45
CA HIS A 51 1.17 49.91 4.17
C HIS A 51 2.69 50.15 4.23
N GLY A 52 3.41 49.82 3.15
CA GLY A 52 4.83 50.11 3.03
C GLY A 52 5.31 49.99 1.59
N GLN A 53 5.70 51.13 1.02
CA GLN A 53 6.06 51.35 -0.38
C GLN A 53 7.29 50.56 -0.85
N VAL A 54 7.24 50.15 -2.12
CA VAL A 54 8.35 49.60 -2.89
C VAL A 54 9.32 50.75 -3.23
N LYS A 55 10.56 50.66 -2.74
CA LYS A 55 11.70 51.41 -3.28
C LYS A 55 12.71 50.45 -3.88
N THR A 56 13.03 50.74 -5.13
CA THR A 56 14.07 50.15 -5.96
C THR A 56 15.47 50.55 -5.49
N ALA A 57 16.42 49.69 -5.85
CA ALA A 57 17.85 49.94 -6.13
C ALA A 57 18.82 49.16 -5.23
N SER A 58 19.68 48.36 -5.88
CA SER A 58 21.15 48.50 -5.86
C SER A 58 21.87 47.15 -5.91
N SER A 59 22.73 47.04 -6.92
CA SER A 59 23.76 46.04 -7.16
C SER A 59 24.47 45.56 -5.90
N ILE A 60 24.48 44.24 -5.69
CA ILE A 60 25.40 43.56 -4.78
C ILE A 60 26.54 43.01 -5.62
N THR A 61 27.64 43.77 -5.68
CA THR A 61 28.95 43.26 -6.08
C THR A 61 29.49 42.37 -4.95
N SER A 62 29.71 41.10 -5.29
CA SER A 62 30.17 40.06 -4.37
C SER A 62 31.63 40.28 -3.98
N SER A 63 31.84 40.92 -2.83
CA SER A 63 33.14 40.97 -2.17
C SER A 63 33.39 39.66 -1.44
N ILE A 64 34.16 38.76 -2.06
CA ILE A 64 34.71 37.54 -1.46
C ILE A 64 35.87 37.98 -0.56
N ALA A 65 35.55 38.54 0.60
CA ALA A 65 36.52 38.87 1.63
C ALA A 65 36.02 38.29 2.95
N GLY A 66 36.60 37.15 3.32
CA GLY A 66 36.67 36.60 4.68
C GLY A 66 35.44 36.82 5.56
N ASP A 67 34.37 36.08 5.31
CA ASP A 67 33.25 35.92 6.24
C ASP A 67 33.78 35.16 7.49
N SER A 68 34.42 35.92 8.37
CA SER A 68 34.89 35.48 9.67
C SER A 68 33.64 35.20 10.48
N ILE A 69 33.20 33.94 10.42
CA ILE A 69 32.13 33.39 11.26
C ILE A 69 32.46 33.80 12.69
N ARG A 70 31.79 34.83 13.18
CA ARG A 70 31.87 35.23 14.58
C ARG A 70 31.14 34.15 15.35
N LEU A 71 31.92 33.32 16.03
CA LEU A 71 31.42 32.34 16.99
C LEU A 71 31.04 33.09 18.28
N ASP A 72 30.07 33.99 18.17
CA ASP A 72 29.51 34.72 19.31
C ASP A 72 28.45 33.84 19.98
N VAL A 73 28.81 32.58 20.24
CA VAL A 73 27.95 31.62 20.94
C VAL A 73 28.15 31.83 22.45
N PRO A 74 27.08 32.14 23.21
CA PRO A 74 27.16 32.28 24.66
C PRO A 74 27.74 31.02 25.30
N GLY A 75 28.78 31.16 26.14
CA GLY A 75 29.43 30.06 26.85
C GLY A 75 30.62 29.42 26.14
N VAL A 76 31.04 29.92 24.97
CA VAL A 76 32.31 29.51 24.33
C VAL A 76 33.47 30.36 24.89
N PRO A 77 34.52 29.75 25.47
CA PRO A 77 35.68 30.49 25.94
C PRO A 77 36.36 31.26 24.80
N ALA A 78 36.77 32.51 25.08
CA ALA A 78 37.50 33.32 24.11
C ALA A 78 38.83 32.63 23.72
N LEU A 79 39.05 32.49 22.41
CA LEU A 79 40.28 31.92 21.88
C LEU A 79 41.44 32.92 22.00
N PRO A 80 42.69 32.44 22.16
CA PRO A 80 43.86 33.32 22.22
C PRO A 80 44.01 34.12 20.93
N LEU A 81 44.43 35.38 21.06
CA LEU A 81 44.66 36.31 19.96
C LEU A 81 45.64 35.69 18.95
N GLY A 82 45.18 35.46 17.71
CA GLY A 82 45.97 34.86 16.63
C GLY A 82 45.69 33.37 16.36
N ALA A 83 44.89 32.69 17.19
CA ALA A 83 44.43 31.33 16.88
C ALA A 83 43.31 31.33 15.84
N ASP A 84 43.39 30.44 14.85
CA ASP A 84 42.31 30.25 13.87
C ASP A 84 41.11 29.54 14.53
N PRO A 85 39.95 30.23 14.66
CA PRO A 85 38.77 29.67 15.34
C PRO A 85 38.17 28.46 14.62
N ARG A 86 38.52 28.25 13.33
CA ARG A 86 38.04 27.09 12.56
C ARG A 86 38.86 25.84 12.79
N LYS A 87 40.04 25.97 13.40
CA LYS A 87 41.01 24.90 13.58
C LYS A 87 41.36 24.63 15.03
N MET A 88 40.98 25.49 15.96
CA MET A 88 41.23 25.28 17.38
C MET A 88 39.94 24.95 18.13
N CYS A 89 39.97 23.94 18.99
CA CYS A 89 38.86 23.65 19.89
C CYS A 89 38.80 24.72 20.98
N PRO A 90 37.68 25.42 21.19
CA PRO A 90 37.58 26.47 22.21
C PRO A 90 37.63 25.95 23.64
N PHE A 91 37.37 24.66 23.83
CA PHE A 91 37.32 24.00 25.13
C PHE A 91 38.71 23.50 25.56
N CYS A 92 39.27 22.54 24.83
CA CYS A 92 40.56 21.93 25.17
C CYS A 92 41.78 22.56 24.47
N LYS A 93 41.59 23.62 23.66
CA LYS A 93 42.64 24.37 22.93
C LYS A 93 43.50 23.53 21.96
N ARG A 94 43.11 22.28 21.68
CA ARG A 94 43.77 21.46 20.66
C ARG A 94 43.56 22.05 19.28
N THR A 95 44.63 22.09 18.49
CA THR A 95 44.61 22.54 17.11
C THR A 95 44.45 21.35 16.16
N PHE A 96 43.75 21.58 15.05
CA PHE A 96 43.43 20.60 14.03
C PHE A 96 43.84 21.12 12.67
N THR A 97 44.35 20.24 11.81
CA THR A 97 44.75 20.60 10.44
C THR A 97 43.56 21.06 9.60
N TYR A 98 42.39 20.43 9.80
CA TYR A 98 41.18 20.64 9.01
C TYR A 98 39.96 20.95 9.91
N PRO A 99 39.05 21.86 9.50
CA PRO A 99 37.81 22.15 10.23
C PRO A 99 36.90 20.92 10.42
N GLY A 100 36.94 19.97 9.48
CA GLY A 100 36.20 18.70 9.60
C GLY A 100 36.69 17.84 10.76
N SER A 101 38.00 17.82 11.01
CA SER A 101 38.60 17.10 12.14
C SER A 101 38.23 17.74 13.47
N LEU A 102 38.19 19.08 13.55
CA LEU A 102 37.66 19.79 14.71
C LEU A 102 36.20 19.42 14.97
N GLY A 103 35.37 19.38 13.92
CA GLY A 103 33.98 18.94 14.04
C GLY A 103 33.85 17.53 14.62
N ARG A 104 34.64 16.57 14.12
CA ARG A 104 34.63 15.18 14.62
C ARG A 104 35.15 15.09 16.06
N HIS A 105 36.15 15.90 16.42
CA HIS A 105 36.64 16.00 17.79
C HIS A 105 35.54 16.48 18.76
N LEU A 106 34.81 17.53 18.41
CA LEU A 106 33.69 18.03 19.22
C LEU A 106 32.59 16.97 19.37
N ASP A 107 32.32 16.18 18.33
CA ASP A 107 31.33 15.07 18.40
C ASP A 107 31.79 13.96 19.36
N LEU A 108 33.09 13.62 19.37
CA LEU A 108 33.65 12.57 20.22
C LEU A 108 33.82 12.99 21.67
N LYS A 109 34.07 14.28 21.93
CA LYS A 109 34.28 14.82 23.28
C LYS A 109 33.01 15.42 23.89
N LYS A 110 31.90 15.45 23.16
CA LYS A 110 30.61 15.95 23.63
C LYS A 110 30.21 15.27 24.94
N GLY A 111 29.92 16.07 25.98
CA GLY A 111 29.46 15.58 27.28
C GLY A 111 30.57 15.20 28.25
N THR A 112 31.84 15.42 27.90
CA THR A 112 32.92 15.44 28.90
C THR A 112 32.88 16.74 29.69
N ASP A 113 33.41 16.77 30.92
CA ASP A 113 33.35 17.95 31.80
C ASP A 113 33.90 19.22 31.15
N ASP A 114 34.95 19.07 30.32
CA ASP A 114 35.54 20.19 29.58
C ASP A 114 34.74 20.60 28.33
N HIS A 115 33.77 19.79 27.88
CA HIS A 115 33.07 19.91 26.60
C HIS A 115 31.55 19.85 26.80
N PRO A 116 30.93 20.95 27.29
CA PRO A 116 29.50 21.00 27.57
C PRO A 116 28.69 20.66 26.33
N ALA A 117 27.80 19.67 26.47
CA ALA A 117 27.04 19.10 25.37
C ALA A 117 26.15 20.14 24.66
N ASP A 118 25.57 21.07 25.42
CA ASP A 118 24.64 22.08 24.92
C ASP A 118 25.33 23.13 24.04
N VAL A 119 26.50 23.60 24.47
CA VAL A 119 27.29 24.58 23.71
C VAL A 119 27.82 23.96 22.41
N ILE A 120 28.28 22.71 22.47
CA ILE A 120 28.71 21.98 21.26
C ILE A 120 27.55 21.79 20.29
N LEU A 121 26.36 21.45 20.79
CA LEU A 121 25.17 21.36 19.94
C LEU A 121 24.83 22.70 19.28
N LEU A 122 24.93 23.82 20.02
CA LEU A 122 24.67 25.15 19.47
C LEU A 122 25.69 25.52 18.38
N MET A 123 26.99 25.33 18.64
CA MET A 123 28.05 25.52 17.64
C MET A 123 27.82 24.66 16.39
N ARG A 124 27.38 23.41 16.59
CA ARG A 124 27.10 22.47 15.49
C ARG A 124 25.83 22.82 14.72
N ALA A 125 24.85 23.43 15.37
CA ALA A 125 23.62 23.94 14.74
C ALA A 125 23.91 25.19 13.90
N GLU A 126 24.82 26.05 14.37
CA GLU A 126 25.20 27.29 13.70
C GLU A 126 26.15 27.06 12.50
N VAL A 127 26.95 26.00 12.53
CA VAL A 127 27.71 25.56 11.35
C VAL A 127 26.69 25.18 10.26
N LYS A 128 26.34 26.13 9.38
CA LYS A 128 25.52 25.96 8.18
C LYS A 128 26.22 24.99 7.22
N ARG A 129 26.26 23.70 7.54
CA ARG A 129 26.91 22.65 6.73
C ARG A 129 26.29 22.51 5.35
N ARG A 130 25.12 23.11 5.11
CA ARG A 130 24.40 23.00 3.83
C ARG A 130 23.95 24.36 3.28
N GLY A 131 24.22 25.50 3.91
CA GLY A 131 23.60 26.77 3.52
C GLY A 131 22.08 26.80 3.80
N ASP A 132 21.35 27.74 3.19
CA ASP A 132 19.91 27.89 3.45
C ASP A 132 19.13 26.66 2.97
N LYS A 133 18.35 26.05 3.88
CA LYS A 133 17.59 24.81 3.64
C LYS A 133 16.75 24.89 2.36
N ARG A 134 16.09 26.03 2.11
CA ARG A 134 15.30 26.30 0.90
C ARG A 134 16.16 26.29 -0.37
N ALA A 135 17.31 26.96 -0.36
CA ALA A 135 18.23 26.99 -1.49
C ALA A 135 18.82 25.60 -1.82
N VAL A 136 19.07 24.77 -0.79
CA VAL A 136 19.53 23.38 -0.97
C VAL A 136 18.45 22.51 -1.58
N GLN A 137 17.22 22.61 -1.07
CA GLN A 137 16.08 21.87 -1.58
C GLN A 137 15.80 22.26 -3.03
N GLU A 138 15.87 23.55 -3.36
CA GLU A 138 15.73 24.03 -4.73
C GLU A 138 16.81 23.47 -5.64
N ARG A 139 18.08 23.50 -5.21
CA ARG A 139 19.19 22.94 -5.98
C ARG A 139 19.04 21.42 -6.19
N ARG A 140 18.53 20.69 -5.19
CA ARG A 140 18.22 19.25 -5.31
C ARG A 140 17.07 19.01 -6.28
N ARG A 141 16.00 19.82 -6.20
CA ARG A 141 14.86 19.78 -7.10
C ARG A 141 15.27 20.05 -8.54
N GLN A 142 16.10 21.08 -8.79
CA GLN A 142 16.65 21.39 -10.11
C GLN A 142 17.50 20.24 -10.66
N ARG A 143 18.38 19.65 -9.85
CA ARG A 143 19.16 18.48 -10.27
C ARG A 143 18.30 17.26 -10.59
N SER A 144 17.28 16.98 -9.76
CA SER A 144 16.33 15.90 -10.01
C SER A 144 15.51 16.15 -11.28
N ARG A 145 15.06 17.39 -11.51
CA ARG A 145 14.39 17.79 -12.77
C ARG A 145 15.30 17.62 -13.97
N ALA A 146 16.54 18.09 -13.91
CA ALA A 146 17.50 17.96 -15.00
C ALA A 146 17.85 16.49 -15.30
N TYR A 147 17.95 15.65 -14.27
CA TYR A 147 18.16 14.20 -14.44
C TYR A 147 16.93 13.52 -15.06
N ASN A 148 15.73 13.78 -14.54
CA ASN A 148 14.46 13.25 -15.06
C ASN A 148 14.05 13.86 -16.41
N ALA A 149 14.70 14.94 -16.85
CA ALA A 149 14.49 15.52 -18.17
C ALA A 149 15.27 14.78 -19.28
N ARG A 150 16.28 13.99 -18.93
CA ARG A 150 17.03 13.21 -19.91
C ARG A 150 16.17 12.11 -20.52
N GLU A 151 16.28 11.92 -21.83
CA GLU A 151 15.39 11.02 -22.58
C GLU A 151 15.58 9.55 -22.19
N ASP A 152 16.83 9.11 -21.98
CA ASP A 152 17.17 7.76 -21.49
C ASP A 152 16.54 7.46 -20.13
N VAL A 153 16.57 8.42 -19.20
CA VAL A 153 15.95 8.31 -17.87
C VAL A 153 14.43 8.27 -18.00
N ARG A 154 13.84 9.08 -18.87
CA ARG A 154 12.39 9.07 -19.12
C ARG A 154 11.92 7.75 -19.69
N GLN A 155 12.63 7.21 -20.68
CA GLN A 155 12.32 5.91 -21.28
C GLN A 155 12.45 4.78 -20.26
N ARG A 156 13.54 4.72 -19.48
CA ARG A 156 13.70 3.74 -18.41
C ARG A 156 12.60 3.83 -17.36
N ASN A 157 12.23 5.04 -16.93
CA ASN A 157 11.14 5.24 -15.96
C ASN A 157 9.76 4.93 -16.54
N LYS A 158 9.56 5.14 -17.85
CA LYS A 158 8.33 4.74 -18.56
C LYS A 158 8.23 3.21 -18.58
N GLU A 159 9.33 2.52 -18.89
CA GLU A 159 9.37 1.07 -18.93
C GLU A 159 9.18 0.45 -17.54
N GLN A 160 9.89 0.95 -16.52
CA GLN A 160 9.69 0.52 -15.14
C GLN A 160 8.25 0.72 -14.63
N ARG A 161 7.58 1.81 -15.06
CA ARG A 161 6.16 2.02 -14.76
C ARG A 161 5.28 1.00 -15.47
N ARG A 162 5.48 0.78 -16.76
CA ARG A 162 4.75 -0.25 -17.53
C ARG A 162 4.85 -1.62 -16.88
N VAL A 163 6.06 -2.05 -16.51
CA VAL A 163 6.29 -3.33 -15.81
C VAL A 163 5.56 -3.37 -14.48
N ARG A 164 5.68 -2.31 -13.64
CA ARG A 164 4.98 -2.25 -12.35
C ARG A 164 3.46 -2.31 -12.52
N ASP A 165 2.92 -1.55 -13.46
CA ASP A 165 1.48 -1.48 -13.73
C ASP A 165 0.95 -2.80 -14.31
N ARG A 166 1.77 -3.52 -15.09
CA ARG A 166 1.46 -4.87 -15.57
C ARG A 166 1.40 -5.86 -14.40
N VAL A 167 2.40 -5.85 -13.51
CA VAL A 167 2.42 -6.70 -12.30
C VAL A 167 1.23 -6.41 -11.39
N LEU A 168 0.90 -5.14 -11.16
CA LEU A 168 -0.24 -4.76 -10.32
C LEU A 168 -1.57 -5.21 -10.92
N ARG A 169 -1.77 -5.05 -12.23
CA ARG A 169 -2.97 -5.55 -12.93
C ARG A 169 -3.07 -7.07 -12.88
N ALA A 170 -1.96 -7.77 -13.10
CA ALA A 170 -1.90 -9.24 -12.98
C ALA A 170 -2.24 -9.70 -11.56
N LYS A 171 -1.72 -9.02 -10.53
CA LYS A 171 -2.05 -9.29 -9.12
C LYS A 171 -3.52 -9.04 -8.81
N LYS A 172 -4.11 -7.94 -9.28
CA LYS A 172 -5.55 -7.66 -9.11
C LYS A 172 -6.40 -8.75 -9.77
N SER A 173 -6.06 -9.13 -11.01
CA SER A 173 -6.74 -10.21 -11.73
C SER A 173 -6.61 -11.56 -11.00
N ALA A 174 -5.42 -11.91 -10.51
CA ALA A 174 -5.19 -13.12 -9.71
C ALA A 174 -5.99 -13.10 -8.40
N MET A 175 -6.06 -11.97 -7.70
CA MET A 175 -6.91 -11.83 -6.51
C MET A 175 -8.38 -12.07 -6.85
N THR A 176 -8.91 -11.46 -7.91
CA THR A 176 -10.29 -11.69 -8.36
C THR A 176 -10.53 -13.16 -8.73
N LYS A 177 -9.59 -13.80 -9.43
CA LYS A 177 -9.65 -15.25 -9.71
C LYS A 177 -9.71 -16.07 -8.43
N PHE A 178 -8.88 -15.75 -7.43
CA PHE A 178 -8.90 -16.44 -6.14
C PHE A 178 -10.25 -16.29 -5.45
N THR A 179 -10.76 -15.05 -5.34
CA THR A 179 -12.06 -14.79 -4.72
C THR A 179 -13.20 -15.49 -5.45
N ASN A 180 -13.15 -15.60 -6.78
CA ASN A 180 -14.15 -16.33 -7.57
C ASN A 180 -14.08 -17.85 -7.39
N ARG A 181 -12.97 -18.40 -6.86
CA ARG A 181 -12.88 -19.81 -6.46
C ARG A 181 -13.53 -20.08 -5.12
N LEU A 182 -13.71 -19.05 -4.29
CA LEU A 182 -14.49 -19.17 -3.06
C LEU A 182 -15.96 -19.33 -3.42
N GLY A 183 -16.65 -20.14 -2.62
CA GLY A 183 -18.06 -20.41 -2.79
C GLY A 183 -18.92 -19.22 -2.45
N ARG A 184 -20.05 -19.10 -3.13
CA ARG A 184 -21.17 -18.29 -2.65
C ARG A 184 -22.15 -19.24 -1.99
N PRO A 185 -22.38 -19.14 -0.67
CA PRO A 185 -23.35 -20.00 -0.02
C PRO A 185 -24.70 -19.82 -0.72
N VAL A 186 -25.43 -20.90 -0.92
CA VAL A 186 -26.80 -20.86 -1.48
C VAL A 186 -27.78 -20.94 -0.32
N LEU A 187 -28.81 -20.10 -0.35
CA LEU A 187 -29.86 -20.13 0.64
C LEU A 187 -30.80 -21.31 0.36
N GLN A 188 -30.96 -22.20 1.34
CA GLN A 188 -31.88 -23.33 1.22
C GLN A 188 -33.35 -22.87 1.14
N PRO A 189 -34.27 -23.69 0.59
CA PRO A 189 -35.69 -23.34 0.53
C PRO A 189 -36.31 -23.08 1.92
N HIS A 190 -35.89 -23.85 2.93
CA HIS A 190 -36.33 -23.75 4.32
C HIS A 190 -35.13 -23.56 5.26
N PRO A 191 -34.51 -22.37 5.26
CA PRO A 191 -33.31 -22.14 6.05
C PRO A 191 -33.66 -22.02 7.54
N SER A 192 -32.76 -22.48 8.41
CA SER A 192 -32.87 -22.21 9.85
C SER A 192 -32.62 -20.73 10.14
N PHE A 193 -33.09 -20.25 11.28
CA PHE A 193 -32.85 -18.84 11.67
C PHE A 193 -31.35 -18.54 11.80
N ALA A 194 -30.58 -19.45 12.41
CA ALA A 194 -29.12 -19.41 12.44
C ALA A 194 -28.51 -19.23 11.04
N ARG A 195 -28.99 -19.98 10.04
CA ARG A 195 -28.49 -19.90 8.67
C ARG A 195 -28.81 -18.56 8.01
N LEU A 196 -29.99 -17.99 8.26
CA LEU A 196 -30.38 -16.67 7.76
C LEU A 196 -29.48 -15.57 8.35
N VAL A 197 -29.18 -15.65 9.65
CA VAL A 197 -28.25 -14.72 10.32
C VAL A 197 -26.87 -14.77 9.65
N LEU A 198 -26.31 -15.97 9.45
CA LEU A 198 -24.99 -16.14 8.83
C LEU A 198 -24.95 -15.74 7.35
N TYR A 199 -26.07 -15.89 6.64
CA TYR A 199 -26.16 -15.59 5.22
C TYR A 199 -26.24 -14.08 4.95
N PHE A 200 -27.03 -13.36 5.74
CA PHE A 200 -27.33 -11.96 5.49
C PHE A 200 -26.46 -11.00 6.30
N LEU A 201 -26.10 -11.32 7.56
CA LEU A 201 -25.25 -10.44 8.35
C LEU A 201 -23.79 -10.58 7.93
N PRO A 202 -23.03 -9.48 7.89
CA PRO A 202 -21.60 -9.53 7.67
C PRO A 202 -20.88 -10.12 8.91
N PRO A 203 -19.68 -10.72 8.75
CA PRO A 203 -19.00 -11.45 9.83
C PRO A 203 -18.69 -10.64 11.09
N ASP A 204 -18.52 -9.32 10.95
CA ASP A 204 -18.31 -8.37 12.07
C ASP A 204 -19.55 -8.21 12.94
N LYS A 205 -20.73 -8.57 12.43
CA LYS A 205 -22.02 -8.52 13.13
C LYS A 205 -22.54 -9.90 13.54
N TRP A 206 -21.74 -10.96 13.38
CA TRP A 206 -22.16 -12.29 13.83
C TRP A 206 -22.16 -12.35 15.35
N PRO A 207 -23.25 -12.85 15.98
CA PRO A 207 -23.27 -13.01 17.43
C PRO A 207 -22.28 -14.10 17.85
N HIS A 208 -21.64 -13.92 19.01
CA HIS A 208 -20.78 -14.97 19.60
C HIS A 208 -21.61 -16.16 20.11
N ASP A 209 -22.78 -15.87 20.67
CA ASP A 209 -23.75 -16.83 21.20
C ASP A 209 -24.88 -17.09 20.19
N PRO A 210 -25.75 -18.09 20.41
CA PRO A 210 -26.87 -18.36 19.52
C PRO A 210 -27.75 -17.12 19.31
N PRO A 211 -28.28 -16.90 18.08
CA PRO A 211 -29.06 -15.71 17.77
C PRO A 211 -30.22 -15.45 18.72
N THR A 212 -30.34 -14.19 19.16
CA THR A 212 -31.41 -13.72 20.06
C THR A 212 -32.46 -12.92 19.31
N LEU A 213 -33.51 -12.46 20.01
CA LEU A 213 -34.51 -11.56 19.44
C LEU A 213 -33.90 -10.22 19.00
N GLU A 214 -32.84 -9.76 19.67
CA GLU A 214 -32.12 -8.55 19.25
C GLU A 214 -31.42 -8.77 17.91
N THR A 215 -30.79 -9.93 17.72
CA THR A 215 -30.19 -10.33 16.44
C THR A 215 -31.22 -10.35 15.31
N ARG A 216 -32.47 -10.75 15.59
CA ARG A 216 -33.56 -10.67 14.61
C ARG A 216 -33.82 -9.24 14.18
N THR A 217 -33.91 -8.30 15.12
CA THR A 217 -34.14 -6.88 14.80
C THR A 217 -32.99 -6.31 13.95
N GLN A 218 -31.75 -6.64 14.31
CA GLN A 218 -30.57 -6.25 13.54
C GLN A 218 -30.58 -6.84 12.12
N LEU A 219 -30.94 -8.13 11.99
CA LEU A 219 -31.08 -8.82 10.72
C LEU A 219 -32.16 -8.16 9.83
N CYS A 220 -33.34 -7.88 10.37
CA CYS A 220 -34.42 -7.23 9.64
C CYS A 220 -34.00 -5.84 9.14
N SER A 221 -33.36 -5.04 9.99
CA SER A 221 -32.84 -3.72 9.59
C SER A 221 -31.82 -3.84 8.46
N HIS A 222 -30.91 -4.81 8.56
CA HIS A 222 -29.88 -5.00 7.55
C HIS A 222 -30.45 -5.45 6.20
N ILE A 223 -31.39 -6.40 6.21
CA ILE A 223 -32.09 -6.85 5.00
C ILE A 223 -32.86 -5.69 4.37
N ALA A 224 -33.56 -4.88 5.18
CA ALA A 224 -34.24 -3.69 4.68
C ALA A 224 -33.26 -2.76 3.95
N ASP A 225 -32.14 -2.40 4.56
CA ASP A 225 -31.13 -1.51 3.95
C ASP A 225 -30.58 -2.06 2.62
N MET A 226 -30.33 -3.38 2.55
CA MET A 226 -29.81 -4.02 1.34
C MET A 226 -30.79 -3.97 0.17
N TYR A 227 -32.08 -4.25 0.42
CA TYR A 227 -33.08 -4.32 -0.64
C TYR A 227 -33.66 -2.94 -1.00
N PHE A 228 -33.79 -2.00 -0.05
CA PHE A 228 -34.24 -0.63 -0.35
C PHE A 228 -33.24 0.16 -1.21
N SER A 229 -31.98 -0.25 -1.25
CA SER A 229 -30.97 0.34 -2.12
C SER A 229 -31.09 -0.08 -3.59
N GLN A 230 -31.92 -1.08 -3.91
CA GLN A 230 -32.10 -1.63 -5.26
C GLN A 230 -33.57 -1.51 -5.67
N ASP A 231 -33.87 -0.63 -6.64
CA ASP A 231 -35.24 -0.34 -7.12
C ASP A 231 -36.05 -1.56 -7.63
N GLN A 232 -35.45 -2.76 -7.74
CA GLN A 232 -36.08 -3.97 -8.26
C GLN A 232 -36.25 -5.10 -7.21
N GLY A 233 -36.05 -4.82 -5.93
CA GLY A 233 -35.93 -5.85 -4.88
C GLY A 233 -37.19 -6.18 -4.05
N GLN A 234 -38.36 -5.58 -4.32
CA GLN A 234 -39.48 -5.65 -3.36
C GLN A 234 -40.05 -7.07 -3.18
N ASP A 235 -40.29 -7.82 -4.26
CA ASP A 235 -40.85 -9.17 -4.18
C ASP A 235 -39.89 -10.15 -3.49
N GLU A 236 -38.58 -10.01 -3.76
CA GLU A 236 -37.54 -10.80 -3.10
C GLU A 236 -37.42 -10.46 -1.62
N PHE A 237 -37.51 -9.17 -1.27
CA PHE A 237 -37.51 -8.69 0.10
C PHE A 237 -38.67 -9.30 0.88
N GLU A 238 -39.90 -9.23 0.37
CA GLU A 238 -41.08 -9.82 1.01
C GLU A 238 -40.91 -11.34 1.20
N SER A 239 -40.42 -12.04 0.16
CA SER A 239 -40.13 -13.48 0.22
C SER A 239 -39.10 -13.84 1.30
N VAL A 240 -38.02 -13.07 1.42
CA VAL A 240 -36.99 -13.26 2.44
C VAL A 240 -37.54 -12.96 3.83
N MET A 241 -38.31 -11.89 4.00
CA MET A 241 -38.87 -11.48 5.29
C MET A 241 -39.90 -12.48 5.82
N VAL A 242 -40.68 -13.13 4.96
CA VAL A 242 -41.55 -14.25 5.33
C VAL A 242 -40.72 -15.42 5.89
N LYS A 243 -39.60 -15.77 5.23
CA LYS A 243 -38.69 -16.83 5.72
C LYS A 243 -38.05 -16.46 7.05
N VAL A 244 -37.60 -15.21 7.21
CA VAL A 244 -37.02 -14.71 8.47
C VAL A 244 -38.02 -14.79 9.62
N SER A 245 -39.27 -14.36 9.39
CA SER A 245 -40.31 -14.39 10.40
C SER A 245 -40.62 -15.83 10.83
N ALA A 246 -40.94 -16.71 9.88
CA ALA A 246 -41.25 -18.11 10.14
C ALA A 246 -40.09 -18.87 10.82
N ALA A 247 -38.86 -18.67 10.35
CA ALA A 247 -37.68 -19.30 10.95
C ALA A 247 -37.41 -18.79 12.37
N SER A 248 -37.62 -17.49 12.63
CA SER A 248 -37.40 -16.90 13.95
C SER A 248 -38.45 -17.35 14.98
N GLU A 249 -39.71 -17.54 14.57
CA GLU A 249 -40.76 -18.08 15.42
C GLU A 249 -40.46 -19.52 15.80
N ASN A 250 -40.08 -20.35 14.81
CA ASN A 250 -39.64 -21.72 15.07
C ASN A 250 -38.37 -21.77 15.94
N TRP A 251 -37.45 -20.82 15.79
CA TRP A 251 -36.24 -20.76 16.63
C TRP A 251 -36.55 -20.50 18.10
N GLN A 252 -37.56 -19.67 18.39
CA GLN A 252 -37.93 -19.30 19.76
C GLN A 252 -38.55 -20.45 20.55
N THR A 253 -39.18 -21.43 19.88
CA THR A 253 -39.78 -22.60 20.54
C THR A 253 -38.76 -23.66 20.92
N LEU A 254 -37.53 -23.58 20.42
CA LEU A 254 -36.47 -24.55 20.71
C LEU A 254 -35.84 -24.32 22.09
N GLU A 255 -35.39 -25.40 22.72
CA GLU A 255 -34.55 -25.35 23.92
C GLU A 255 -33.15 -24.79 23.60
N ASP A 256 -32.52 -24.15 24.59
CA ASP A 256 -31.24 -23.45 24.39
C ASP A 256 -30.07 -24.40 24.04
N SER A 257 -30.09 -25.63 24.55
CA SER A 257 -29.14 -26.68 24.16
C SER A 257 -29.23 -26.99 22.66
N VAL A 258 -30.46 -27.12 22.13
CA VAL A 258 -30.73 -27.40 20.72
C VAL A 258 -30.35 -26.19 19.85
N LYS A 259 -30.62 -24.97 20.32
CA LYS A 259 -30.18 -23.73 19.63
C LYS A 259 -28.67 -23.68 19.49
N GLN A 260 -27.93 -23.99 20.56
CA GLN A 260 -26.47 -24.04 20.55
C GLN A 260 -25.95 -25.06 19.52
N ASP A 261 -26.53 -26.25 19.49
CA ASP A 261 -26.12 -27.31 18.56
C ASP A 261 -26.39 -26.93 17.09
N ILE A 262 -27.56 -26.35 16.80
CA ILE A 262 -27.90 -25.86 15.46
C ILE A 262 -26.96 -24.71 15.07
N TRP A 263 -26.68 -23.78 15.98
CA TRP A 263 -25.79 -22.66 15.74
C TRP A 263 -24.39 -23.11 15.33
N ILE A 264 -23.77 -24.01 16.11
CA ILE A 264 -22.44 -24.56 15.80
C ILE A 264 -22.45 -25.30 14.46
N ARG A 265 -23.50 -26.07 14.17
CA ARG A 265 -23.64 -26.82 12.92
C ARG A 265 -23.75 -25.90 11.71
N GLU A 266 -24.57 -24.86 11.79
CA GLU A 266 -24.76 -23.92 10.69
C GLU A 266 -23.55 -23.01 10.48
N LEU A 267 -22.82 -22.64 11.54
CA LEU A 267 -21.52 -21.98 11.42
C LEU A 267 -20.53 -22.81 10.60
N ARG A 268 -20.40 -24.11 10.90
CA ARG A 268 -19.52 -25.02 10.16
C ARG A 268 -19.96 -25.16 8.70
N ARG A 269 -21.25 -25.38 8.46
CA ARG A 269 -21.80 -25.46 7.09
C ARG A 269 -21.59 -24.18 6.31
N ALA A 270 -21.79 -23.02 6.92
CA ALA A 270 -21.55 -21.74 6.25
C ALA A 270 -20.08 -21.57 5.86
N ALA A 271 -19.15 -21.98 6.73
CA ALA A 271 -17.72 -21.98 6.40
C ALA A 271 -17.37 -22.99 5.28
N GLU A 272 -17.93 -24.19 5.32
CA GLU A 272 -17.75 -25.22 4.27
C GLU A 272 -18.28 -24.73 2.92
N ASP A 273 -19.49 -24.16 2.90
CA ASP A 273 -20.12 -23.62 1.69
C ASP A 273 -19.35 -22.41 1.13
N ALA A 274 -18.74 -21.59 1.99
CA ALA A 274 -17.89 -20.48 1.56
C ALA A 274 -16.55 -20.95 0.98
N LEU A 275 -16.04 -22.09 1.42
CA LEU A 275 -14.78 -22.65 0.93
C LEU A 275 -14.95 -23.46 -0.35
N THR A 276 -16.10 -24.14 -0.55
CA THR A 276 -16.36 -25.10 -1.64
C THR A 276 -15.21 -26.08 -1.87
N ASN A 277 -14.35 -25.81 -2.85
CA ASN A 277 -13.23 -26.66 -3.25
C ASN A 277 -11.87 -26.16 -2.71
N THR A 278 -11.87 -25.09 -1.92
CA THR A 278 -10.63 -24.47 -1.42
C THR A 278 -10.35 -25.00 -0.02
N SER A 279 -9.20 -25.66 0.16
CA SER A 279 -8.78 -26.12 1.48
C SER A 279 -8.31 -24.97 2.38
N LEU A 280 -8.36 -25.16 3.70
CA LEU A 280 -7.79 -24.20 4.65
C LEU A 280 -6.28 -23.97 4.43
N PHE A 281 -5.58 -24.97 3.90
CA PHE A 281 -4.17 -24.86 3.53
C PHE A 281 -3.96 -23.92 2.34
N GLU A 282 -4.80 -24.01 1.31
CA GLU A 282 -4.78 -23.07 0.18
C GLU A 282 -5.14 -21.65 0.63
N LEU A 283 -6.10 -21.50 1.54
CA LEU A 283 -6.45 -20.20 2.11
C LEU A 283 -5.28 -19.58 2.88
N LYS A 284 -4.56 -20.37 3.68
CA LYS A 284 -3.33 -19.93 4.37
C LYS A 284 -2.25 -19.50 3.36
N ASN A 285 -2.18 -20.18 2.22
CA ASN A 285 -1.20 -19.92 1.18
C ASN A 285 -1.72 -18.97 0.09
N ARG A 286 -2.83 -18.26 0.33
CA ARG A 286 -3.48 -17.36 -0.64
C ARG A 286 -2.48 -16.42 -1.31
N ASP A 287 -1.69 -15.71 -0.51
CA ASP A 287 -0.79 -14.67 -1.05
C ASP A 287 0.31 -15.27 -1.93
N THR A 288 0.77 -16.49 -1.61
CA THR A 288 1.74 -17.21 -2.45
C THR A 288 1.11 -17.69 -3.76
N TRP A 289 -0.15 -18.13 -3.73
CA TRP A 289 -0.89 -18.52 -4.92
C TRP A 289 -1.14 -17.32 -5.84
N ILE A 290 -1.58 -16.19 -5.28
CA ILE A 290 -1.83 -14.94 -6.02
C ILE A 290 -0.54 -14.44 -6.68
N SER A 291 0.59 -14.45 -5.97
CA SER A 291 1.88 -14.04 -6.55
C SER A 291 2.29 -14.95 -7.72
N LYS A 292 2.18 -16.27 -7.56
CA LYS A 292 2.50 -17.22 -8.65
C LYS A 292 1.58 -17.05 -9.86
N GLU A 293 0.28 -16.90 -9.63
CA GLU A 293 -0.70 -16.67 -10.71
C GLU A 293 -0.44 -15.34 -11.43
N ALA A 294 -0.06 -14.29 -10.68
CA ALA A 294 0.31 -13.00 -11.26
C ALA A 294 1.60 -13.08 -12.08
N GLU A 295 2.62 -13.81 -11.61
CA GLU A 295 3.86 -14.07 -12.35
C GLU A 295 3.58 -14.81 -13.66
N MET A 296 2.76 -15.87 -13.63
CA MET A 296 2.35 -16.59 -14.84
C MET A 296 1.56 -15.69 -15.80
N ALA A 297 0.67 -14.84 -15.29
CA ALA A 297 -0.09 -13.90 -16.12
C ALA A 297 0.80 -12.80 -16.74
N VAL A 298 1.87 -12.39 -16.07
CA VAL A 298 2.86 -11.46 -16.65
C VAL A 298 3.66 -12.15 -17.75
N ALA A 299 4.16 -13.37 -17.49
CA ALA A 299 4.91 -14.15 -18.46
C ALA A 299 4.09 -14.43 -19.74
N ASN A 300 2.83 -14.87 -19.61
CA ASN A 300 1.97 -15.15 -20.76
C ASN A 300 1.61 -13.90 -21.60
N ASN A 301 1.60 -12.71 -20.99
CA ASN A 301 1.32 -11.46 -21.72
C ASN A 301 2.57 -10.91 -22.42
N GLU A 302 3.77 -11.25 -21.96
CA GLU A 302 5.03 -10.83 -22.61
C GLU A 302 5.17 -11.41 -24.01
N ASP A 303 4.65 -12.62 -24.23
CA ASP A 303 4.65 -13.27 -25.55
C ASP A 303 3.65 -12.63 -26.53
N SER A 304 2.56 -12.01 -26.04
CA SER A 304 1.54 -11.40 -26.89
C SER A 304 1.82 -9.95 -27.26
N ASP A 305 2.51 -9.19 -26.42
CA ASP A 305 2.83 -7.77 -26.68
C ASP A 305 4.09 -7.60 -27.57
N GLY A 306 4.88 -8.66 -27.74
CA GLY A 306 6.18 -8.64 -28.41
C GLY A 306 6.16 -8.47 -29.93
N GLU A 307 5.04 -8.76 -30.59
CA GLU A 307 4.98 -8.78 -32.07
C GLU A 307 4.21 -7.61 -32.71
N GLY A 308 3.51 -6.77 -31.93
CA GLY A 308 2.46 -5.90 -32.51
C GLY A 308 2.67 -4.38 -32.49
N THR A 309 3.49 -3.80 -31.61
CA THR A 309 3.33 -2.35 -31.30
C THR A 309 4.50 -1.42 -31.62
N ASN A 310 5.65 -1.95 -32.05
CA ASN A 310 6.74 -1.09 -32.54
C ASN A 310 6.56 -0.65 -34.01
N GLY A 311 5.70 -1.32 -34.80
CA GLY A 311 5.41 -0.92 -36.19
C GLY A 311 4.71 0.42 -36.29
N ASP A 312 3.59 0.60 -35.59
CA ASP A 312 2.79 1.84 -35.67
C ASP A 312 3.44 3.03 -34.97
N THR A 313 4.17 2.79 -33.88
CA THR A 313 4.87 3.87 -33.17
C THR A 313 6.05 4.39 -34.01
N GLN A 314 6.75 3.53 -34.74
CA GLN A 314 7.85 3.95 -35.60
C GLN A 314 7.36 4.64 -36.88
N ALA A 315 6.26 4.18 -37.48
CA ALA A 315 5.61 4.86 -38.59
C ALA A 315 5.09 6.26 -38.20
N GLN A 316 4.46 6.41 -37.02
CA GLN A 316 4.04 7.73 -36.52
C GLN A 316 5.23 8.65 -36.20
N ILE A 317 6.33 8.11 -35.65
CA ILE A 317 7.54 8.90 -35.37
C ILE A 317 8.18 9.38 -36.68
N GLU A 318 8.26 8.54 -37.71
CA GLU A 318 8.73 8.95 -39.04
C GLU A 318 7.81 10.00 -39.67
N GLN A 319 6.49 9.86 -39.53
CA GLN A 319 5.53 10.83 -40.06
C GLN A 319 5.63 12.19 -39.35
N ILE A 320 5.83 12.20 -38.04
CA ILE A 320 6.06 13.43 -37.25
C ILE A 320 7.42 14.06 -37.60
N GLN A 321 8.47 13.25 -37.81
CA GLN A 321 9.76 13.77 -38.25
C GLN A 321 9.68 14.40 -39.64
N GLN A 322 8.98 13.76 -40.58
CA GLN A 322 8.77 14.32 -41.92
C GLN A 322 7.93 15.61 -41.88
N GLN A 323 6.86 15.68 -41.08
CA GLN A 323 6.11 16.92 -40.87
C GLN A 323 6.95 18.02 -40.23
N THR A 324 7.84 17.67 -39.29
CA THR A 324 8.70 18.65 -38.61
C THR A 324 9.75 19.21 -39.57
N ILE A 325 10.34 18.38 -40.43
CA ILE A 325 11.28 18.82 -41.48
C ILE A 325 10.59 19.75 -42.48
N LEU A 326 9.39 19.37 -42.97
CA LEU A 326 8.62 20.20 -43.89
C LEU A 326 8.20 21.55 -43.28
N SER A 327 7.88 21.57 -41.98
CA SER A 327 7.51 22.82 -41.28
C SER A 327 8.73 23.73 -41.04
N ALA A 328 9.92 23.16 -40.81
CA ALA A 328 11.15 23.91 -40.62
C ALA A 328 11.62 24.58 -41.92
N ASP A 329 11.49 23.91 -43.06
CA ASP A 329 11.81 24.48 -44.37
C ASP A 329 10.83 25.60 -44.78
N GLN A 330 9.59 25.57 -44.27
CA GLN A 330 8.61 26.63 -44.50
C GLN A 330 8.88 27.90 -43.69
N GLN A 331 9.50 27.80 -42.51
CA GLN A 331 9.89 28.95 -41.69
C GLN A 331 11.18 29.64 -42.19
N LEU A 332 12.05 28.94 -42.93
CA LEU A 332 13.27 29.53 -43.48
C LEU A 332 13.06 30.38 -44.75
N ASN A 333 11.86 30.33 -45.35
CA ASN A 333 11.54 31.12 -46.54
C ASN A 333 10.83 32.46 -46.23
N ASP A 334 10.40 32.72 -44.99
CA ASP A 334 9.64 33.93 -44.63
C ASP A 334 10.49 35.01 -43.92
N ASP A 335 11.72 34.70 -43.49
CA ASP A 335 12.63 35.65 -42.82
C ASP A 335 13.64 36.32 -43.78
N GLY A 336 13.22 36.53 -45.03
CA GLY A 336 13.95 37.30 -46.02
C GLY A 336 13.90 38.81 -45.76
N GLN A 337 14.70 39.30 -44.81
CA GLN A 337 15.33 40.64 -44.72
C GLN A 337 15.36 41.17 -43.28
N THR A 338 16.40 40.83 -42.51
CA THR A 338 17.04 41.82 -41.62
C THR A 338 18.50 41.43 -41.45
N GLN A 339 19.38 42.21 -42.09
CA GLN A 339 20.81 42.18 -41.85
C GLN A 339 21.08 42.50 -40.38
N LEU A 340 21.94 41.73 -39.71
CA LEU A 340 22.95 42.28 -38.78
C LEU A 340 23.98 41.21 -38.42
N SER A 341 25.21 41.54 -38.78
CA SER A 341 26.47 40.87 -38.55
C SER A 341 26.76 40.67 -37.06
N ARG A 342 26.89 39.42 -36.62
CA ARG A 342 27.57 39.09 -35.36
C ARG A 342 28.49 37.88 -35.53
N ALA A 343 29.78 38.14 -35.40
CA ALA A 343 30.85 37.16 -35.50
C ALA A 343 30.73 36.05 -34.44
N PRO A 344 30.98 34.78 -34.80
CA PRO A 344 30.97 33.68 -33.84
C PRO A 344 32.17 33.78 -32.89
N ARG A 345 31.88 33.80 -31.58
CA ARG A 345 32.91 33.66 -30.54
C ARG A 345 33.36 32.19 -30.48
N ASN A 346 34.61 31.97 -30.86
CA ASN A 346 35.33 30.70 -30.72
C ASN A 346 35.44 30.31 -29.23
N ILE A 347 34.58 29.40 -28.77
CA ILE A 347 34.69 28.79 -27.44
C ILE A 347 35.64 27.59 -27.57
N ARG A 348 36.91 27.82 -27.21
CA ARG A 348 37.95 26.80 -27.10
C ARG A 348 37.62 25.88 -25.92
N MET A 349 37.00 24.73 -26.21
CA MET A 349 36.79 23.67 -25.22
C MET A 349 38.13 23.08 -24.80
N LYS A 350 38.40 23.08 -23.49
CA LYS A 350 39.54 22.37 -22.91
C LYS A 350 39.22 20.86 -22.87
N PRO A 351 40.14 20.00 -23.32
CA PRO A 351 39.94 18.55 -23.25
C PRO A 351 39.85 18.10 -21.79
N ILE A 352 38.77 17.38 -21.48
CA ILE A 352 38.54 16.73 -20.19
C ILE A 352 39.40 15.46 -20.17
N ALA A 353 40.37 15.41 -19.27
CA ALA A 353 41.20 14.22 -19.05
C ALA A 353 40.33 13.10 -18.46
N ILE A 354 40.29 11.97 -19.15
CA ILE A 354 39.60 10.74 -18.73
C ILE A 354 40.50 10.07 -17.66
N PRO A 355 40.01 9.83 -16.43
CA PRO A 355 40.78 9.09 -15.43
C PRO A 355 40.94 7.61 -15.84
N PRO A 356 42.07 6.96 -15.51
CA PRO A 356 42.30 5.57 -15.84
C PRO A 356 41.32 4.63 -15.12
N PRO A 357 40.97 3.48 -15.74
CA PRO A 357 40.04 2.52 -15.17
C PRO A 357 40.59 1.90 -13.88
N ALA A 358 39.70 1.68 -12.92
CA ALA A 358 40.01 1.03 -11.64
C ALA A 358 40.46 -0.43 -11.86
N PRO A 359 41.42 -0.93 -11.06
CA PRO A 359 41.85 -2.32 -11.14
C PRO A 359 40.70 -3.28 -10.76
N PRO A 360 40.63 -4.47 -11.38
CA PRO A 360 39.60 -5.45 -11.10
C PRO A 360 39.71 -5.98 -9.66
N PRO A 361 38.58 -6.35 -9.03
CA PRO A 361 38.57 -6.88 -7.68
C PRO A 361 39.25 -8.26 -7.63
N THR A 362 40.22 -8.37 -6.73
CA THR A 362 40.91 -9.62 -6.37
C THR A 362 39.90 -10.65 -5.86
N SER A 363 39.81 -11.78 -6.55
CA SER A 363 38.97 -12.91 -6.15
C SER A 363 39.43 -13.52 -4.82
N MET A 364 38.55 -13.55 -3.83
CA MET A 364 38.75 -14.29 -2.58
C MET A 364 38.50 -15.80 -2.83
N PRO A 365 39.28 -16.69 -2.17
CA PRO A 365 39.13 -18.13 -2.34
C PRO A 365 37.87 -18.67 -1.65
N LEU A 366 37.29 -19.66 -2.32
CA LEU A 366 36.12 -20.45 -1.93
C LEU A 366 36.44 -21.27 -0.67
N GLU A 367 35.73 -21.03 0.44
CA GLU A 367 35.87 -21.81 1.67
C GLU A 367 34.73 -22.84 1.77
N THR A 368 35.14 -24.09 1.53
CA THR A 368 34.73 -25.37 2.12
C THR A 368 33.32 -25.52 2.73
N ALA A 369 32.54 -26.39 2.10
CA ALA A 369 31.26 -26.91 2.58
C ALA A 369 31.41 -27.77 3.85
N ILE A 370 30.49 -27.60 4.80
CA ILE A 370 30.30 -28.46 5.98
C ILE A 370 29.01 -29.28 5.74
N PRO A 371 29.04 -30.63 5.83
CA PRO A 371 27.83 -31.44 5.81
C PRO A 371 27.37 -31.72 7.24
N VAL A 372 26.08 -31.49 7.55
CA VAL A 372 25.49 -31.98 8.81
C VAL A 372 24.14 -32.64 8.57
N HIS A 373 24.22 -33.97 8.54
CA HIS A 373 23.28 -34.99 9.02
C HIS A 373 21.81 -34.64 9.28
N THR A 374 20.97 -35.24 8.43
CA THR A 374 19.55 -35.50 8.65
C THR A 374 19.37 -36.74 9.52
N THR A 375 18.80 -36.60 10.72
CA THR A 375 18.31 -37.73 11.52
C THR A 375 16.79 -37.75 11.53
N HIS A 376 16.24 -38.76 10.84
CA HIS A 376 14.85 -39.20 10.94
C HIS A 376 14.58 -39.81 12.32
N GLN A 377 13.50 -39.41 12.97
CA GLN A 377 12.81 -40.23 13.97
C GLN A 377 11.31 -39.96 13.91
N THR A 378 10.59 -40.92 13.33
CA THR A 378 9.13 -41.05 13.43
C THR A 378 8.83 -42.07 14.54
N PRO A 379 7.96 -41.76 15.50
CA PRO A 379 7.33 -42.80 16.30
C PRO A 379 6.03 -43.28 15.63
N ILE A 380 6.03 -44.58 15.37
CA ILE A 380 4.90 -45.44 15.05
C ILE A 380 3.91 -45.37 16.23
N PHE A 381 2.65 -45.03 15.96
CA PHE A 381 1.55 -45.26 16.91
C PHE A 381 0.50 -46.14 16.23
N MET A 382 0.55 -47.44 16.54
CA MET A 382 -0.54 -48.38 16.29
C MET A 382 -1.61 -48.15 17.36
N GLY A 383 -2.84 -47.88 16.93
CA GLY A 383 -4.03 -47.89 17.77
C GLY A 383 -5.16 -48.58 17.03
N GLN A 384 -5.35 -49.85 17.33
CA GLN A 384 -6.52 -50.65 16.96
C GLN A 384 -7.78 -50.12 17.65
N LEU A 385 -8.90 -50.05 16.93
CA LEU A 385 -10.28 -50.09 17.44
C LEU A 385 -11.16 -50.49 16.24
N ALA A 386 -11.36 -51.80 16.05
CA ALA A 386 -12.49 -52.57 16.58
C ALA A 386 -13.83 -52.18 15.93
N ALA A 387 -14.24 -53.03 14.99
CA ALA A 387 -15.55 -53.06 14.39
C ALA A 387 -16.62 -53.45 15.43
N ALA A 388 -17.78 -52.81 15.35
CA ALA A 388 -19.02 -53.35 15.89
C ALA A 388 -20.12 -53.13 14.85
N ALA A 389 -20.44 -54.21 14.16
CA ALA A 389 -21.65 -54.38 13.39
C ALA A 389 -22.83 -54.53 14.36
N VAL A 390 -23.92 -53.79 14.13
CA VAL A 390 -25.25 -54.17 14.60
C VAL A 390 -26.18 -54.08 13.40
N ALA A 391 -26.46 -55.24 12.84
CA ALA A 391 -27.64 -55.49 12.02
C ALA A 391 -28.83 -55.68 12.96
N SER A 392 -29.97 -55.07 12.63
CA SER A 392 -31.29 -55.59 13.01
C SER A 392 -32.32 -55.10 12.00
N ASN A 393 -32.82 -56.09 11.25
CA ASN A 393 -34.04 -56.04 10.45
C ASN A 393 -35.24 -55.64 11.31
N VAL A 394 -36.17 -54.85 10.77
CA VAL A 394 -37.61 -55.07 10.93
C VAL A 394 -38.34 -54.59 9.65
N GLU A 395 -39.06 -55.54 9.05
CA GLU A 395 -40.34 -55.50 8.31
C GLU A 395 -40.99 -54.10 8.12
N GLY A 396 -41.54 -53.69 6.97
CA GLY A 396 -42.34 -54.47 6.03
C GLY A 396 -43.83 -54.10 6.17
N THR A 397 -44.28 -52.98 5.59
CA THR A 397 -45.72 -52.72 5.29
C THR A 397 -45.90 -51.59 4.26
N LYS A 398 -46.36 -51.97 3.07
CA LYS A 398 -47.28 -51.25 2.18
C LYS A 398 -48.47 -52.21 1.97
N PRO A 399 -49.61 -51.83 1.37
CA PRO A 399 -50.13 -50.49 1.03
C PRO A 399 -51.50 -50.24 1.72
N ASP A 400 -52.04 -49.02 1.66
CA ASP A 400 -53.49 -48.85 1.71
C ASP A 400 -53.90 -47.77 0.71
N ASP A 401 -54.63 -48.24 -0.28
CA ASP A 401 -55.49 -47.46 -1.16
C ASP A 401 -56.69 -46.97 -0.34
N HIS A 402 -57.00 -45.68 -0.41
CA HIS A 402 -58.35 -45.19 -0.16
C HIS A 402 -58.66 -44.01 -1.09
N ASP A 403 -59.49 -44.31 -2.07
CA ASP A 403 -60.72 -43.61 -2.43
C ASP A 403 -60.73 -42.07 -2.40
N HIS A 404 -60.72 -41.52 -3.61
CA HIS A 404 -61.91 -40.91 -4.23
C HIS A 404 -62.84 -40.11 -3.30
N LEU A 405 -62.84 -38.77 -3.43
CA LEU A 405 -64.06 -37.95 -3.55
C LEU A 405 -63.74 -36.58 -4.18
N ASP A 406 -64.62 -36.19 -5.10
CA ASP A 406 -64.62 -35.05 -6.02
C ASP A 406 -64.99 -33.69 -5.35
N PRO A 407 -64.91 -32.55 -6.08
CA PRO A 407 -64.95 -31.19 -5.56
C PRO A 407 -66.35 -30.55 -5.57
N GLN A 408 -66.61 -29.65 -4.61
CA GLN A 408 -67.62 -28.58 -4.73
C GLN A 408 -67.04 -27.29 -4.11
N LEU A 409 -66.86 -26.23 -4.89
CA LEU A 409 -67.82 -25.12 -5.04
C LEU A 409 -68.32 -24.59 -3.69
N MET A 410 -67.86 -23.40 -3.29
CA MET A 410 -68.72 -22.29 -2.91
C MET A 410 -67.94 -20.98 -2.81
N THR A 411 -68.31 -20.07 -3.70
CA THR A 411 -68.28 -18.62 -3.56
C THR A 411 -68.81 -18.13 -2.21
N ARG A 412 -68.09 -17.22 -1.56
CA ARG A 412 -68.62 -15.92 -1.14
C ARG A 412 -67.51 -14.95 -0.80
#